data_AF-A0AAV5GG22-F1
#
_entry.id   AF-A0AAV5GG22-F1
#
_cell.length_a   1.000
_cell.length_b   1.000
_cell.length_c   1.000
_cell.angle_alpha   90.00
_cell.angle_beta   90.00
_cell.angle_gamma   90.00
#
_symmetry.space_group_name_H-M   'P 1'
#
loop_
_entity.id
_entity.type
_entity.pdbx_description
1 polymer ?
#
loop_
_entity_poly.entity_id
_entity_poly.type
_entity_poly.pdbx_seq_one_letter_code
_entity_poly.pdbx_strand_id
1 'polypeptide(L)'
;MPTSFEIAYKPIDQPKVGVNGYDGFKPGETTLLKKGTTREGWDGERTKALESDILLEHDVALKMRDGATLYTDIYRPADATGPVPVLVMWSPYGKR
;
A
#
# COMPACT_ATOMS: atom_id res chain seq x y z
N MET A 1 12.80 37.89 -20.52
CA MET A 1 11.38 37.47 -20.54
C MET A 1 11.29 36.11 -19.88
N PRO A 2 10.47 35.90 -18.84
CA PRO A 2 10.24 34.55 -18.34
C PRO A 2 9.51 33.73 -19.42
N THR A 3 10.00 32.53 -19.70
CA THR A 3 9.40 31.60 -20.66
C THR A 3 8.05 31.14 -20.12
N SER A 4 6.94 31.38 -20.83
CA SER A 4 5.65 30.80 -20.49
C SER A 4 5.54 29.39 -21.10
N PHE A 5 5.22 28.40 -20.28
CA PHE A 5 4.81 27.08 -20.74
C PHE A 5 3.38 26.82 -20.29
N GLU A 6 2.61 26.12 -21.14
CA GLU A 6 1.28 25.66 -20.79
C GLU A 6 1.41 24.39 -19.93
N ILE A 7 0.86 24.44 -18.71
CA ILE A 7 0.84 23.28 -17.82
C ILE A 7 -0.46 22.50 -18.11
N ALA A 8 -0.33 21.34 -18.73
CA ALA A 8 -1.45 20.41 -18.83
C ALA A 8 -1.77 19.86 -17.43
N TYR A 9 -2.97 20.17 -16.92
CA TYR A 9 -3.47 19.63 -15.66
C TYR A 9 -4.63 18.67 -15.94
N LYS A 10 -4.54 17.45 -15.40
CA LYS A 10 -5.64 16.49 -15.39
C LYS A 10 -5.93 16.10 -13.94
N PRO A 11 -7.10 16.46 -13.38
CA PRO A 11 -7.52 15.96 -12.07
C PRO A 11 -7.54 14.43 -12.06
N ILE A 12 -7.10 13.84 -10.94
CA ILE A 12 -7.29 12.41 -10.69
C ILE A 12 -8.70 12.18 -10.13
N ASP A 13 -9.35 11.11 -10.58
CA ASP A 13 -10.63 10.70 -10.02
C ASP A 13 -10.46 10.21 -8.57
N GLN A 14 -11.53 10.31 -7.77
CA GLN A 14 -11.55 9.71 -6.44
C GLN A 14 -11.38 8.17 -6.54
N PRO A 15 -10.67 7.56 -5.57
CA PRO A 15 -10.48 6.11 -5.57
C PRO A 15 -11.82 5.39 -5.42
N LYS A 16 -12.02 4.34 -6.21
CA LYS A 16 -13.22 3.49 -6.20
C LYS A 16 -12.81 2.06 -5.88
N VAL A 17 -13.58 1.39 -5.01
CA VAL A 17 -13.29 0.01 -4.63
C VAL A 17 -13.27 -0.88 -5.88
N GLY A 18 -12.24 -1.70 -6.02
CA GLY A 18 -12.02 -2.58 -7.17
C GLY A 18 -11.36 -1.92 -8.39
N VAL A 19 -11.08 -0.61 -8.35
CA VAL A 19 -10.33 0.08 -9.41
C VAL A 19 -8.88 0.25 -8.97
N ASN A 20 -7.93 -0.13 -9.82
CA ASN A 20 -6.48 -0.02 -9.57
C ASN A 20 -6.04 -0.62 -8.22
N GLY A 21 -6.64 -1.76 -7.81
CA GLY A 21 -6.28 -2.46 -6.58
C GLY A 21 -6.70 -1.77 -5.27
N TYR A 22 -7.55 -0.74 -5.33
CA TYR A 22 -8.08 -0.10 -4.14
C TYR A 22 -9.18 -0.95 -3.48
N ASP A 23 -8.96 -1.32 -2.22
CA ASP A 23 -9.86 -2.21 -1.45
C ASP A 23 -10.71 -1.46 -0.41
N GLY A 24 -10.68 -0.13 -0.41
CA GLY A 24 -11.31 0.69 0.62
C GLY A 24 -10.39 1.01 1.80
N PHE A 25 -10.88 1.86 2.69
CA PHE A 25 -10.20 2.29 3.91
C PHE A 25 -10.56 1.35 5.08
N LYS A 26 -9.56 0.68 5.66
CA LYS A 26 -9.72 -0.43 6.62
C LYS A 26 -8.83 -0.27 7.88
N PRO A 27 -8.92 0.85 8.61
CA PRO A 27 -8.06 1.09 9.77
C PRO A 27 -8.34 0.05 10.87
N GLY A 28 -7.26 -0.53 11.42
CA GLY A 28 -7.35 -1.52 12.50
C GLY A 28 -7.73 -2.93 12.05
N GLU A 29 -7.93 -3.16 10.75
CA GLU A 29 -8.06 -4.51 10.20
C GLU A 29 -6.69 -5.16 10.12
N THR A 30 -6.63 -6.45 10.47
CA THR A 30 -5.44 -7.28 10.31
C THR A 30 -5.80 -8.52 9.51
N THR A 31 -5.02 -8.84 8.48
CA THR A 31 -5.17 -10.04 7.66
C THR A 31 -3.96 -10.94 7.81
N LEU A 32 -4.19 -12.24 8.04
CA LEU A 32 -3.14 -13.24 7.97
C LEU A 32 -3.06 -13.79 6.54
N LEU A 33 -2.00 -13.42 5.83
CA LEU A 33 -1.66 -13.99 4.53
C LEU A 33 -0.89 -15.29 4.75
N LYS A 34 -1.49 -16.41 4.37
CA LYS A 34 -0.88 -17.73 4.56
C LYS A 34 0.26 -17.97 3.57
N LYS A 35 1.25 -18.76 3.99
CA LYS A 35 2.24 -19.35 3.08
C LYS A 35 1.54 -19.97 1.87
N GLY A 36 2.08 -19.74 0.68
CA GLY A 36 1.48 -20.18 -0.58
C GLY A 36 0.46 -19.21 -1.18
N THR A 37 -0.02 -18.21 -0.44
CA THR A 37 -0.93 -17.19 -0.98
C THR A 37 -0.27 -16.47 -2.16
N THR A 38 -1.05 -16.25 -3.22
CA THR A 38 -0.69 -15.42 -4.38
C THR A 38 -1.80 -14.40 -4.62
N ARG A 39 -1.46 -13.28 -5.24
CA ARG A 39 -2.41 -12.28 -5.73
C ARG A 39 -2.40 -12.24 -7.25
N GLU A 40 -3.48 -11.73 -7.82
CA GLU A 40 -3.52 -11.36 -9.23
C GLU A 40 -2.55 -10.19 -9.44
N GLY A 41 -1.65 -10.36 -10.40
CA GLY A 41 -0.69 -9.36 -10.84
C GLY A 41 -1.20 -8.61 -12.07
N TRP A 42 -0.27 -8.01 -12.81
CA TRP A 42 -0.59 -7.36 -14.08
C TRP A 42 -0.91 -8.40 -15.16
N ASP A 43 -1.85 -8.10 -16.05
CA ASP A 43 -2.18 -8.92 -17.24
C ASP A 43 -2.52 -10.40 -16.94
N GLY A 44 -3.21 -10.65 -15.82
CA GLY A 44 -3.62 -12.00 -15.41
C GLY A 44 -2.49 -12.88 -14.87
N GLU A 45 -1.27 -12.35 -14.71
CA GLU A 45 -0.19 -13.04 -14.02
C GLU A 45 -0.52 -13.25 -12.53
N ARG A 46 0.22 -14.14 -11.87
CA ARG A 46 0.14 -14.33 -10.41
C ARG A 46 1.44 -13.90 -9.76
N THR A 47 1.35 -13.23 -8.62
CA THR A 47 2.54 -12.94 -7.81
C THR A 47 3.22 -14.24 -7.38
N LYS A 48 4.53 -14.18 -7.10
CA LYS A 48 5.25 -15.30 -6.47
C LYS A 48 4.52 -15.70 -5.18
N ALA A 49 4.39 -17.00 -4.95
CA ALA A 49 3.79 -17.55 -3.74
C ALA A 49 4.62 -17.17 -2.51
N LEU A 50 3.93 -16.77 -1.44
CA LEU A 50 4.58 -16.46 -0.16
C LEU A 50 5.30 -17.68 0.41
N GLU A 51 6.52 -17.50 0.91
CA GLU A 51 7.33 -18.59 1.50
C GLU A 51 7.04 -18.78 3.00
N SER A 52 6.38 -17.82 3.63
CA SER A 52 5.98 -17.81 5.05
C SER A 52 4.63 -17.10 5.25
N ASP A 53 4.05 -17.26 6.44
CA ASP A 53 2.87 -16.50 6.86
C ASP A 53 3.25 -15.03 7.12
N ILE A 54 2.45 -14.10 6.61
CA ILE A 54 2.63 -12.65 6.77
C ILE A 54 1.40 -12.08 7.47
N LEU A 55 1.61 -11.33 8.53
CA LEU A 55 0.58 -10.49 9.13
C LEU A 55 0.58 -9.14 8.41
N LEU A 56 -0.58 -8.78 7.86
CA LEU A 56 -0.82 -7.51 7.17
C LEU A 56 -1.73 -6.65 8.06
N GLU A 57 -1.22 -5.54 8.55
CA GLU A 57 -1.97 -4.51 9.28
C GLU A 57 -2.35 -3.40 8.30
N HIS A 58 -3.65 -3.15 8.12
CA HIS A 58 -4.15 -2.21 7.12
C HIS A 58 -4.29 -0.79 7.69
N ASP A 59 -3.99 0.20 6.85
CA ASP A 59 -4.31 1.61 7.09
C ASP A 59 -3.81 2.14 8.44
N VAL A 60 -2.57 1.81 8.78
CA VAL A 60 -1.89 2.32 9.96
C VAL A 60 -1.62 3.81 9.78
N ALA A 61 -2.18 4.63 10.68
CA ALA A 61 -2.08 6.07 10.63
C ALA A 61 -0.69 6.56 11.04
N LEU A 62 -0.06 7.35 10.17
CA LEU A 62 1.19 8.05 10.42
C LEU A 62 0.91 9.55 10.45
N LYS A 63 1.13 10.19 11.61
CA LYS A 63 0.98 11.65 11.75
C LYS A 63 2.26 12.35 11.33
N MET A 64 2.13 13.20 10.31
CA MET A 64 3.23 14.00 9.78
C MET A 64 3.42 15.27 10.60
N ARG A 65 4.58 15.90 10.44
CA ARG A 65 4.94 17.14 11.17
C ARG A 65 4.00 18.31 10.87
N ASP A 66 3.44 18.36 9.67
CA ASP A 66 2.46 19.38 9.24
C ASP A 66 1.02 19.07 9.67
N GLY A 67 0.80 17.98 10.41
CA GLY A 67 -0.52 17.53 10.86
C GLY A 67 -1.25 16.64 9.85
N ALA A 68 -0.71 16.44 8.64
CA ALA A 68 -1.28 15.50 7.69
C ALA A 68 -1.23 14.06 8.22
N THR A 69 -2.18 13.23 7.79
CA THR A 69 -2.21 11.80 8.13
C THR A 69 -1.97 10.98 6.88
N LEU A 70 -0.86 10.26 6.86
CA LEU A 70 -0.62 9.24 5.84
C LEU A 70 -1.08 7.89 6.39
N TYR A 71 -1.55 7.02 5.50
CA TYR A 71 -1.93 5.66 5.86
C TYR A 71 -1.00 4.68 5.15
N THR A 72 -0.46 3.74 5.91
CA THR A 72 0.46 2.71 5.41
C THR A 72 -0.06 1.33 5.76
N ASP A 73 0.31 0.35 4.94
CA ASP A 73 0.09 -1.05 5.26
C ASP A 73 1.40 -1.63 5.80
N ILE A 74 1.33 -2.35 6.93
CA ILE A 74 2.51 -2.98 7.54
C ILE A 74 2.45 -4.48 7.27
N TYR A 75 3.43 -4.98 6.54
CA TYR A 75 3.65 -6.40 6.29
C TYR A 75 4.76 -6.89 7.21
N ARG A 76 4.45 -7.82 8.10
CA ARG A 76 5.43 -8.40 9.04
C ARG A 76 5.35 -9.93 9.05
N PRO A 77 6.47 -10.65 9.26
CA PRO A 77 6.41 -12.09 9.49
C PRO A 77 5.47 -12.41 10.66
N ALA A 78 4.55 -13.36 10.48
CA ALA A 78 3.53 -13.65 11.47
C ALA A 78 4.09 -14.29 12.75
N ASP A 79 5.29 -14.86 12.69
CA ASP A 79 6.02 -15.51 13.77
C ASP A 79 7.11 -14.63 14.43
N ALA A 80 7.21 -13.34 14.04
CA ALA A 80 8.18 -12.43 14.61
C ALA A 80 7.87 -12.13 16.10
N THR A 81 8.76 -12.54 16.99
CA THR A 81 8.65 -12.32 18.45
C THR A 81 9.36 -11.06 18.96
N GLY A 82 10.09 -10.36 18.09
CA GLY A 82 10.86 -9.17 18.43
C GLY A 82 11.02 -8.20 17.26
N PRO A 83 11.86 -7.16 17.41
CA PRO A 83 12.14 -6.20 16.35
C PRO A 83 12.70 -6.88 15.09
N VAL A 84 12.26 -6.43 13.93
CA VAL A 84 12.75 -6.86 12.63
C VAL A 84 13.24 -5.65 11.83
N PRO A 85 14.19 -5.81 10.91
CA PRO A 85 14.55 -4.76 9.96
C PRO A 85 13.32 -4.31 9.15
N VAL A 86 13.22 -3.02 8.88
CA VAL A 86 12.08 -2.43 8.16
C VAL A 86 12.53 -1.98 6.77
N LEU A 87 11.75 -2.38 5.76
CA LEU A 87 11.80 -1.82 4.42
C LEU A 87 10.63 -0.85 4.26
N VAL A 88 10.92 0.37 3.80
CA VAL A 88 9.91 1.40 3.57
C VAL A 88 9.75 1.60 2.08
N MET A 89 8.52 1.44 1.59
CA MET A 89 8.10 1.83 0.26
C MET A 89 7.12 2.98 0.37
N TRP A 90 7.40 4.08 -0.34
CA TRP A 90 6.51 5.22 -0.43
C TRP A 90 6.44 5.72 -1.86
N SER A 91 5.23 5.94 -2.36
CA SER A 91 4.97 6.47 -3.69
C SER A 91 3.62 7.19 -3.73
N PRO A 92 3.35 8.03 -4.75
CA PRO A 92 2.05 8.66 -4.95
C PRO A 92 1.05 7.75 -5.70
N TYR A 93 1.41 6.51 -6.07
CA TYR A 93 0.59 5.63 -6.91
C TYR A 93 -0.32 4.68 -6.13
N GLY A 94 -0.44 4.90 -4.83
CA GLY A 94 -1.13 3.98 -3.92
C GLY A 94 -0.15 3.14 -3.13
N LYS A 95 -0.65 2.54 -2.06
CA LYS A 95 0.11 1.73 -1.08
C LYS A 95 0.05 0.22 -1.38
N ARG A 96 -0.57 -0.18 -2.49
CA ARG A 96 -0.84 -1.57 -2.87
C ARG A 96 -0.35 -1.86 -4.27
#